data_AF-A0A3G1LSN2-F1
#
_entry.id   AF-A0A3G1LSN2-F1
#
_cell.length_a   1.000
_cell.length_b   1.000
_cell.length_c   1.000
_cell.angle_alpha   90.00
_cell.angle_beta   90.00
_cell.angle_gamma   90.00
#
_symmetry.space_group_name_H-M   'P 1'
#
loop_
_entity.id
_entity.type
_entity.pdbx_description
1 polymer ?
#
loop_
_entity_poly.entity_id
_entity_poly.type
_entity_poly.pdbx_seq_one_letter_code
_entity_poly.pdbx_strand_id
1 'polypeptide(L)'
;FVYVWHALAGYWGGVKPAAAGMEHYDSALAYPVQSPGVMGNQPDIVMDSLAVHGLGLVHPRKVFNFYNELHAYLASCGVDGVKVDVQNIIETLGAGHGGRVSITRSYHQALEASIARNFPDNGCIACMFHNTDGIY
;
A
#
# COMPACT_ATOMS: atom_id res chain seq x y z
N PHE A 1 18.18 -11.16 11.73
CA PHE A 1 17.21 -10.23 11.15
C PHE A 1 16.13 -11.00 10.41
N VAL A 2 14.87 -10.83 10.82
CA VAL A 2 13.67 -11.41 10.24
C VAL A 2 12.83 -10.28 9.66
N TYR A 3 12.54 -10.37 8.36
CA TYR A 3 11.73 -9.39 7.64
C TYR A 3 10.46 -10.05 7.13
N VAL A 4 9.33 -9.36 7.27
CA VAL A 4 8.03 -9.85 6.79
C VAL A 4 7.57 -9.06 5.57
N TRP A 5 7.02 -9.78 4.59
CA TRP A 5 6.50 -9.19 3.37
C TRP A 5 5.07 -8.71 3.55
N HIS A 6 4.74 -7.55 2.99
CA HIS A 6 3.36 -7.15 2.70
C HIS A 6 3.30 -6.26 1.46
N ALA A 7 2.13 -6.16 0.82
CA ALA A 7 1.91 -5.19 -0.25
C ALA A 7 1.65 -3.80 0.34
N LEU A 8 1.89 -2.73 -0.42
CA LEU A 8 1.63 -1.36 0.04
C LEU A 8 0.17 -1.19 0.50
N ALA A 9 -0.80 -1.75 -0.24
CA ALA A 9 -2.22 -1.69 0.12
C ALA A 9 -2.64 -2.68 1.24
N GLY A 10 -1.70 -3.43 1.83
CA GLY A 10 -1.95 -4.50 2.80
C GLY A 10 -1.53 -5.86 2.25
N TYR A 11 -2.43 -6.53 1.51
CA TYR A 11 -2.10 -7.74 0.73
C TYR A 11 -2.40 -7.51 -0.76
N TRP A 12 -2.29 -8.54 -1.60
CA TRP A 12 -2.52 -8.43 -3.06
C TRP A 12 -3.85 -7.75 -3.43
N GLY A 13 -4.93 -8.05 -2.71
CA GLY A 13 -6.25 -7.43 -2.90
C GLY A 13 -6.55 -6.27 -1.96
N GLY A 14 -5.58 -5.81 -1.18
CA GLY A 14 -5.75 -4.78 -0.16
C GLY A 14 -6.47 -5.26 1.11
N VAL A 15 -7.08 -4.32 1.82
CA VAL A 15 -7.82 -4.57 3.08
C VAL A 15 -9.30 -4.73 2.79
N LYS A 16 -9.88 -5.87 3.18
CA LYS A 16 -11.29 -6.19 2.94
C LYS A 16 -12.22 -5.11 3.51
N PRO A 17 -13.05 -4.46 2.68
CA PRO A 17 -14.06 -3.52 3.16
C PRO A 17 -15.09 -4.19 4.08
N ALA A 18 -15.54 -3.44 5.10
CA ALA A 18 -16.55 -3.88 6.07
C ALA A 18 -16.25 -5.23 6.75
N ALA A 19 -14.97 -5.60 6.86
CA ALA A 19 -14.58 -6.71 7.70
C ALA A 19 -14.75 -6.34 9.18
N ALA A 20 -15.33 -7.26 9.95
CA ALA A 20 -15.57 -7.06 11.37
C ALA A 20 -14.27 -6.70 12.11
N GLY A 21 -14.27 -5.57 12.81
CA GLY A 21 -13.11 -5.06 13.55
C GLY A 21 -12.07 -4.31 12.70
N MET A 22 -12.36 -4.05 11.42
CA MET A 22 -11.51 -3.28 10.51
C MET A 22 -12.21 -2.01 10.00
N GLU A 23 -13.37 -1.66 10.55
CA GLU A 23 -14.19 -0.53 10.11
C GLU A 23 -13.46 0.81 10.28
N HIS A 24 -12.58 0.92 11.27
CA HIS A 24 -11.81 2.13 11.56
C HIS A 24 -10.78 2.49 10.50
N TYR A 25 -10.43 1.56 9.60
CA TYR A 25 -9.57 1.82 8.46
C TYR A 25 -10.31 2.49 7.29
N ASP A 26 -11.65 2.47 7.28
CA ASP A 26 -12.45 3.08 6.22
C ASP A 26 -12.01 2.60 4.83
N SER A 27 -11.81 1.28 4.68
CA SER A 27 -11.39 0.70 3.40
C SER A 27 -12.56 0.62 2.43
N ALA A 28 -12.31 0.99 1.18
CA ALA A 28 -13.27 0.94 0.09
C ALA A 28 -12.67 0.25 -1.14
N LEU A 29 -13.51 -0.30 -2.01
CA LEU A 29 -13.04 -0.79 -3.30
C LEU A 29 -12.62 0.39 -4.17
N ALA A 30 -11.37 0.36 -4.61
CA ALA A 30 -10.82 1.25 -5.61
C ALA A 30 -10.39 0.42 -6.82
N TYR A 31 -10.58 0.97 -8.02
CA TYR A 31 -10.36 0.25 -9.28
C TYR A 31 -9.16 0.88 -9.98
N PRO A 32 -8.01 0.17 -10.06
CA PRO A 32 -6.83 0.64 -10.77
C PRO A 32 -7.13 1.09 -12.19
N VAL A 33 -6.66 2.28 -12.56
CA VAL A 33 -6.67 2.75 -13.94
C VAL A 33 -5.23 2.81 -14.46
N GLN A 34 -4.90 1.93 -15.40
CA GLN A 34 -3.57 1.88 -16.02
C GLN A 34 -3.44 2.94 -17.12
N SER A 35 -2.25 3.50 -17.25
CA SER A 35 -1.95 4.44 -18.34
C SER A 35 -1.81 3.69 -19.68
N PRO A 36 -2.09 4.34 -20.83
CA PRO A 36 -1.84 3.74 -22.14
C PRO A 36 -0.40 3.28 -22.34
N GLY A 37 0.56 4.00 -21.75
CA GLY A 37 1.98 3.65 -21.81
C GLY A 37 2.29 2.34 -21.08
N VAL A 38 1.72 2.12 -19.89
CA VAL A 38 1.89 0.85 -19.16
C VAL A 38 1.24 -0.29 -19.93
N MET A 39 0.00 -0.12 -20.39
CA MET A 39 -0.71 -1.16 -21.16
C MET A 39 0.01 -1.58 -22.44
N GLY A 40 0.67 -0.64 -23.12
CA GLY A 40 1.42 -0.92 -24.34
C GLY A 40 2.77 -1.64 -24.14
N ASN A 41 3.35 -1.57 -22.94
CA ASN A 41 4.67 -2.13 -22.65
C ASN A 41 4.63 -3.37 -21.75
N GLN A 42 3.71 -3.41 -20.79
CA GLN A 42 3.61 -4.49 -19.82
C GLN A 42 2.13 -4.78 -19.49
N PRO A 43 1.43 -5.51 -20.37
CA PRO A 43 0.13 -6.08 -20.01
C PRO A 43 0.31 -7.07 -18.85
N ASP A 44 -0.55 -6.97 -17.84
CA ASP A 44 -0.46 -7.76 -16.61
C ASP A 44 -1.85 -8.27 -16.20
N ILE A 45 -2.00 -9.59 -16.17
CA ILE A 45 -3.26 -10.26 -15.80
C ILE A 45 -3.69 -9.94 -14.37
N VAL A 46 -2.74 -9.65 -13.47
CA VAL A 46 -3.05 -9.25 -12.09
C VAL A 46 -3.72 -7.88 -12.08
N MET A 47 -3.24 -6.95 -12.90
CA MET A 47 -3.83 -5.63 -13.03
C MET A 47 -5.21 -5.69 -13.70
N ASP A 48 -5.38 -6.52 -14.73
CA ASP A 48 -6.69 -6.76 -15.35
C ASP A 48 -7.71 -7.30 -14.33
N SER A 49 -7.28 -8.24 -13.50
CA SER A 49 -8.11 -8.80 -12.42
C SER A 49 -8.52 -7.73 -11.40
N LEU A 50 -7.58 -6.89 -10.95
CA LEU A 50 -7.86 -5.81 -10.01
C LEU A 50 -8.73 -4.70 -10.61
N ALA A 51 -8.63 -4.44 -11.91
CA ALA A 51 -9.49 -3.48 -12.60
C ALA A 51 -10.96 -3.95 -12.64
N VAL A 52 -11.20 -5.26 -12.65
CA VAL A 52 -12.56 -5.86 -12.62
C VAL A 52 -13.08 -6.02 -11.20
N HIS A 53 -12.27 -6.56 -10.29
CA HIS A 53 -12.69 -6.95 -8.94
C HIS A 53 -12.50 -5.85 -7.89
N GLY A 54 -11.65 -4.87 -8.17
CA GLY A 54 -11.27 -3.83 -7.24
C GLY A 54 -10.23 -4.28 -6.22
N LEU A 55 -9.57 -3.29 -5.63
CA LEU A 55 -8.61 -3.41 -4.55
C LEU A 55 -9.18 -2.71 -3.31
N GLY A 56 -9.09 -3.36 -2.15
CA GLY A 56 -9.48 -2.77 -0.87
C GLY A 56 -8.50 -1.70 -0.42
N LEU A 57 -8.77 -0.45 -0.77
CA LEU A 57 -7.92 0.70 -0.46
C LEU A 57 -8.32 1.29 0.89
N VAL A 58 -7.40 1.28 1.85
CA VAL A 58 -7.55 2.00 3.12
C VAL A 58 -7.61 3.51 2.84
N HIS A 59 -8.53 4.23 3.48
CA HIS A 59 -8.63 5.67 3.23
C HIS A 59 -7.28 6.37 3.54
N PRO A 60 -6.76 7.28 2.69
CA PRO A 60 -5.41 7.87 2.88
C PRO A 60 -5.18 8.53 4.25
N ARG A 61 -6.20 9.18 4.82
CA ARG A 61 -6.18 9.73 6.19
C ARG A 61 -6.13 8.71 7.34
N LYS A 62 -6.35 7.42 7.05
CA LYS A 62 -6.42 6.32 8.04
C LYS A 62 -5.28 5.32 7.86
N VAL A 63 -4.52 5.38 6.76
CA VAL A 63 -3.50 4.39 6.42
C VAL A 63 -2.35 4.31 7.43
N PHE A 64 -2.03 5.40 8.15
CA PHE A 64 -1.07 5.33 9.25
C PHE A 64 -1.54 4.39 10.37
N ASN A 65 -2.82 4.41 10.73
CA ASN A 65 -3.34 3.52 11.77
C ASN A 65 -3.22 2.06 11.34
N PHE A 66 -3.55 1.77 10.08
CA PHE A 66 -3.40 0.44 9.49
C PHE A 66 -1.95 -0.05 9.56
N TYR A 67 -0.99 0.72 9.05
CA TYR A 67 0.42 0.31 9.10
C TYR A 67 0.93 0.22 10.54
N ASN A 68 0.59 1.18 11.39
CA ASN A 68 1.08 1.19 12.76
C ASN A 68 0.56 -0.02 13.56
N GLU A 69 -0.70 -0.42 13.38
CA GLU A 69 -1.25 -1.61 14.04
C GLU A 69 -0.60 -2.89 13.50
N LEU A 70 -0.43 -3.01 12.18
CA LEU A 70 0.25 -4.14 11.55
C LEU A 70 1.72 -4.26 12.01
N HIS A 71 2.48 -3.16 11.94
CA HIS A 71 3.90 -3.16 12.28
C HIS A 71 4.14 -3.31 13.78
N ALA A 72 3.29 -2.71 14.64
CA ALA A 72 3.36 -2.94 16.08
C ALA A 72 3.13 -4.42 16.42
N TYR A 73 2.16 -5.07 15.76
CA TYR A 73 1.94 -6.50 15.92
C TYR A 73 3.16 -7.31 15.48
N LEU A 74 3.71 -7.05 14.29
CA LEU A 74 4.90 -7.76 13.79
C LEU A 74 6.11 -7.56 14.71
N ALA A 75 6.38 -6.33 15.16
CA ALA A 75 7.44 -6.03 16.11
C ALA A 75 7.24 -6.76 17.44
N SER A 76 6.00 -6.87 17.94
CA SER A 76 5.67 -7.64 19.14
C SER A 76 5.95 -9.15 19.00
N CYS A 77 5.94 -9.66 17.76
CA CYS A 77 6.33 -11.03 17.44
C CYS A 77 7.85 -11.21 17.23
N GLY A 78 8.66 -10.16 17.41
CA GLY A 78 10.11 -10.20 17.22
C GLY A 78 10.57 -10.04 15.77
N VAL A 79 9.74 -9.48 14.89
CA VAL A 79 10.13 -9.11 13.52
C VAL A 79 10.95 -7.83 13.55
N ASP A 80 12.04 -7.80 12.78
CA ASP A 80 13.01 -6.68 12.76
C ASP A 80 12.68 -5.61 11.71
N GLY A 81 11.84 -5.93 10.73
CA GLY A 81 11.46 -5.01 9.67
C GLY A 81 10.51 -5.62 8.64
N VAL A 82 10.21 -4.84 7.61
CA VAL A 82 9.28 -5.24 6.55
C VAL A 82 9.88 -5.09 5.15
N LYS A 83 9.47 -5.98 4.25
CA LYS A 83 9.61 -5.77 2.80
C LYS A 83 8.26 -5.31 2.27
N VAL A 84 8.19 -4.09 1.77
CA VAL A 84 6.94 -3.50 1.25
C VAL A 84 6.96 -3.54 -0.26
N ASP A 85 6.01 -4.26 -0.82
CA ASP A 85 5.95 -4.61 -2.25
C ASP A 85 4.74 -4.00 -2.94
N VAL A 86 4.65 -4.15 -4.27
CA VAL A 86 3.52 -3.68 -5.09
C VAL A 86 3.28 -2.17 -4.92
N GLN A 87 4.33 -1.38 -4.68
CA GLN A 87 4.14 0.04 -4.33
C GLN A 87 3.65 0.88 -5.52
N ASN A 88 4.04 0.50 -6.74
CA ASN A 88 3.60 1.15 -7.98
C ASN A 88 2.07 1.19 -8.17
N ILE A 89 1.31 0.29 -7.53
CA ILE A 89 -0.15 0.25 -7.65
C ILE A 89 -0.81 1.59 -7.28
N ILE A 90 -0.22 2.32 -6.34
CA ILE A 90 -0.84 3.53 -5.78
C ILE A 90 -0.99 4.65 -6.82
N GLU A 91 -0.14 4.68 -7.85
CA GLU A 91 -0.24 5.63 -8.96
C GLU A 91 -1.57 5.49 -9.72
N THR A 92 -2.11 4.27 -9.79
CA THR A 92 -3.34 3.94 -10.51
C THR A 92 -4.62 4.22 -9.72
N LEU A 93 -4.49 4.65 -8.45
CA LEU A 93 -5.58 4.76 -7.48
C LEU A 93 -5.86 6.21 -7.04
N GLY A 94 -5.37 7.19 -7.80
CA GLY A 94 -5.51 8.61 -7.44
C GLY A 94 -6.93 9.19 -7.55
N ALA A 95 -7.85 8.51 -8.23
CA ALA A 95 -9.22 8.98 -8.40
C ALA A 95 -9.94 9.13 -7.05
N GLY A 96 -10.58 10.28 -6.81
CA GLY A 96 -11.26 10.55 -5.54
C GLY A 96 -10.35 10.92 -4.36
N HIS A 97 -9.02 10.90 -4.53
CA HIS A 97 -8.04 11.11 -3.45
C HIS A 97 -7.06 12.27 -3.69
N GLY A 98 -7.45 13.23 -4.53
CA GLY A 98 -6.61 14.38 -4.87
C GLY A 98 -5.55 14.10 -5.93
N GLY A 99 -5.66 12.97 -6.65
CA GLY A 99 -4.73 12.55 -7.70
C GLY A 99 -3.53 11.75 -7.18
N ARG A 100 -2.78 11.15 -8.12
CA ARG A 100 -1.68 10.22 -7.85
C ARG A 100 -0.61 10.77 -6.88
N VAL A 101 -0.26 12.04 -7.02
CA VAL A 101 0.73 12.71 -6.15
C VAL A 101 0.27 12.75 -4.69
N SER A 102 -1.00 13.14 -4.46
CA SER A 102 -1.56 13.32 -3.12
C SER A 102 -1.67 12.00 -2.36
N ILE A 103 -2.18 10.96 -3.04
CA ILE A 103 -2.33 9.64 -2.43
C ILE A 103 -0.97 8.97 -2.19
N THR A 104 -0.03 9.05 -3.14
CA THR A 104 1.34 8.51 -2.98
C THR A 104 2.01 9.14 -1.76
N ARG A 105 1.98 10.47 -1.65
CA ARG A 105 2.56 11.18 -0.49
C ARG A 105 1.96 10.69 0.83
N SER A 106 0.64 10.55 0.88
CA SER A 106 -0.06 10.15 2.11
C SER A 106 0.33 8.73 2.54
N TYR A 107 0.42 7.80 1.59
CA TYR A 107 0.82 6.41 1.83
C TYR A 107 2.28 6.30 2.28
N HIS A 108 3.20 6.99 1.60
CA HIS A 108 4.62 6.96 1.95
C HIS A 108 4.91 7.59 3.31
N GLN A 109 4.34 8.77 3.60
CA GLN A 109 4.52 9.40 4.91
C GLN A 109 4.00 8.53 6.05
N ALA A 110 2.84 7.90 5.85
CA ALA A 110 2.30 6.96 6.83
C ALA A 110 3.18 5.72 6.99
N LEU A 111 3.69 5.16 5.89
CA LEU A 111 4.57 4.00 5.91
C LEU A 111 5.87 4.32 6.67
N GLU A 112 6.56 5.40 6.31
CA GLU A 112 7.79 5.85 6.98
C GLU A 112 7.56 6.11 8.47
N ALA A 113 6.47 6.81 8.82
CA ALA A 113 6.13 7.07 10.21
C ALA A 113 5.87 5.77 11.01
N SER A 114 5.22 4.77 10.41
CA SER A 114 4.99 3.47 11.05
C SER A 114 6.27 2.66 11.22
N ILE A 115 7.18 2.69 10.24
CA ILE A 115 8.48 2.02 10.31
C ILE A 115 9.32 2.62 11.44
N ALA A 116 9.48 3.95 11.45
CA ALA A 116 10.28 4.66 12.44
C ALA A 116 9.75 4.47 13.87
N ARG A 117 8.44 4.25 14.01
CA ARG A 117 7.81 4.01 15.31
C ARG A 117 8.00 2.59 15.83
N ASN A 118 8.02 1.59 14.96
CA ASN A 118 7.90 0.18 15.36
C ASN A 118 9.19 -0.63 15.18
N PHE A 119 10.10 -0.22 14.30
CA PHE A 119 11.35 -0.93 14.01
C PHE A 119 12.56 -0.04 14.36
N PRO A 120 13.30 -0.32 15.45
CA PRO A 120 14.38 0.54 15.95
C PRO A 120 15.46 0.88 14.93
N ASP A 121 15.77 -0.06 14.03
CA ASP A 121 16.77 0.10 12.97
C ASP A 121 16.20 0.63 11.66
N ASN A 122 14.95 1.14 11.65
CA ASN A 122 14.21 1.55 10.45
C ASN A 122 14.15 0.45 9.37
N GLY A 123 13.96 -0.81 9.80
CA GLY A 123 14.00 -1.97 8.91
C GLY A 123 12.90 -1.94 7.85
N CYS A 124 13.24 -1.48 6.64
CA CYS A 124 12.34 -1.45 5.49
C CYS A 124 13.07 -1.72 4.18
N ILE A 125 12.53 -2.64 3.38
CA ILE A 125 12.96 -2.89 2.01
C ILE A 125 11.83 -2.47 1.07
N ALA A 126 12.10 -1.46 0.22
CA ALA A 126 11.16 -1.05 -0.81
C ALA A 126 11.26 -1.96 -2.04
N CYS A 127 10.11 -2.39 -2.58
CA CYS A 127 10.03 -3.27 -3.75
C CYS A 127 8.87 -2.84 -4.66
N MET A 128 9.04 -3.06 -5.97
CA MET A 128 8.13 -2.60 -7.03
C MET A 128 7.79 -1.10 -6.94
N PHE A 129 8.76 -0.28 -6.50
CA PHE A 129 8.62 1.17 -6.33
C PHE A 129 9.14 1.91 -7.56
N HIS A 130 8.50 1.66 -8.72
CA HIS A 130 8.91 2.22 -10.01
C HIS A 130 7.82 3.10 -10.64
N ASN A 131 6.94 3.69 -9.82
CA ASN A 131 5.95 4.66 -10.28
C ASN A 131 6.58 6.05 -10.48
N THR A 132 5.96 6.86 -11.33
CA THR A 132 6.48 8.19 -11.68
C THR A 132 6.67 9.07 -10.44
N ASP A 133 5.73 9.05 -9.49
CA ASP A 133 5.79 9.82 -8.23
C ASP A 133 6.84 9.31 -7.22
N GLY A 134 7.38 8.11 -7.44
CA GLY A 134 8.46 7.55 -6.61
C GLY A 134 9.85 7.82 -7.17
N ILE A 135 9.94 8.04 -8.48
CA ILE A 135 11.19 8.32 -9.20
C ILE A 135 11.50 9.82 -9.23
N TYR A 136 10.48 10.68 -9.35
CA TYR A 136 10.60 12.13 -9.50
C TYR A 136 9.98 12.88 -8.32
#